data_AF-A0A3D2N4T7-F1
#
_entry.id   AF-A0A3D2N4T7-F1
#
_cell.length_a   1.000
_cell.length_b   1.000
_cell.length_c   1.000
_cell.angle_alpha   90.00
_cell.angle_beta   90.00
_cell.angle_gamma   90.00
#
_symmetry.space_group_name_H-M   'P 1'
#
loop_
_entity.id
_entity.type
_entity.pdbx_description
1 polymer ?
#
loop_
_entity_poly.entity_id
_entity_poly.type
_entity_poly.pdbx_seq_one_letter_code
_entity_poly.pdbx_strand_id
1 'polypeptide(L)'
;TGADLVVALPTTRVAVMGPAGVEYVYKDELKAIKSAVPNRIADAVADLTARGVAAEEAREQAERIVSEWLKVMETDLAKRYEREIMNPEEALSLGSVSQIVMPTDLRSVIAKHLMFCLRHYTPEPLAGVQREFH
;
A
#
# COMPACT_ATOMS: atom_id res chain seq x y z
N THR A 1 -7.53 12.23 25.51
CA THR A 1 -6.29 11.49 25.78
C THR A 1 -5.94 10.67 24.56
N GLY A 2 -4.72 10.84 24.03
CA GLY A 2 -4.17 10.03 22.96
C GLY A 2 -3.23 8.96 23.52
N ALA A 3 -2.62 8.14 22.66
CA ALA A 3 -1.60 7.19 23.07
C ALA A 3 -0.26 7.90 23.37
N ASP A 4 0.41 7.54 24.46
CA ASP A 4 1.73 8.09 24.84
C ASP A 4 2.89 7.49 24.04
N LEU A 5 2.70 6.29 23.49
CA LEU A 5 3.64 5.61 22.62
C LEU A 5 2.88 4.84 21.53
N VAL A 6 3.21 5.12 20.27
CA VAL A 6 2.69 4.39 19.11
C VAL A 6 3.87 3.72 18.40
N VAL A 7 3.87 2.40 18.33
CA VAL A 7 4.94 1.61 17.69
C VAL A 7 4.39 0.95 16.44
N ALA A 8 5.15 1.02 15.35
CA ALA A 8 4.87 0.26 14.14
C ALA A 8 5.91 -0.87 13.95
N LEU A 9 5.49 -1.96 13.32
CA LEU A 9 6.40 -2.98 12.82
C LEU A 9 6.82 -2.64 11.38
N PRO A 10 7.94 -3.17 10.87
CA PRO A 10 8.31 -3.00 9.46
C PRO A 10 7.25 -3.50 8.48
N THR A 11 6.40 -4.44 8.90
CA THR A 11 5.29 -5.00 8.12
C THR A 11 3.99 -4.21 8.27
N THR A 12 3.97 -3.12 9.03
CA THR A 12 2.76 -2.31 9.25
C THR A 12 2.35 -1.60 7.97
N ARG A 13 1.09 -1.79 7.57
CA ARG A 13 0.44 -1.07 6.47
C ARG A 13 -0.48 -0.01 7.06
N VAL A 14 -0.09 1.25 6.95
CA VAL A 14 -0.89 2.40 7.42
C VAL A 14 -1.05 3.38 6.27
N ALA A 15 -2.29 3.73 5.96
CA ALA A 15 -2.68 4.68 4.92
C ALA A 15 -4.12 5.14 5.18
N VAL A 16 -4.54 6.20 4.49
CA VAL A 16 -5.93 6.69 4.54
C VAL A 16 -6.91 5.64 3.98
N MET A 17 -6.48 4.88 2.98
CA MET A 17 -7.28 3.85 2.30
C MET A 17 -6.40 2.66 1.92
N GLY A 18 -7.03 1.50 1.72
CA GLY A 18 -6.35 0.29 1.25
C GLY A 18 -5.96 0.34 -0.24
N PRO A 19 -5.71 -0.81 -0.88
CA PRO A 19 -5.25 -0.88 -2.28
C PRO A 19 -6.15 -0.18 -3.31
N ALA A 20 -7.43 0.05 -3.00
CA ALA A 20 -8.33 0.85 -3.83
C ALA A 20 -7.84 2.30 -4.02
N GLY A 21 -6.96 2.79 -3.16
CA GLY A 21 -6.36 4.12 -3.27
C GLY A 21 -5.49 4.34 -4.51
N VAL A 22 -5.02 3.26 -5.14
CA VAL A 22 -4.26 3.28 -6.41
C VAL A 22 -5.04 4.06 -7.48
N GLU A 23 -6.36 3.86 -7.57
CA GLU A 23 -7.21 4.50 -8.57
C GLU A 23 -7.30 6.02 -8.41
N TYR A 24 -7.14 6.50 -7.18
CA TYR A 24 -7.19 7.92 -6.86
C TYR A 24 -5.83 8.59 -6.98
N VAL A 25 -4.78 7.94 -6.47
CA VAL A 25 -3.42 8.49 -6.46
C VAL A 25 -2.77 8.46 -7.84
N TYR A 26 -2.93 7.36 -8.59
CA TYR A 26 -2.36 7.19 -9.93
C TYR A 26 -3.41 7.28 -11.03
N LYS A 27 -4.46 8.07 -10.80
CA LYS A 27 -5.60 8.24 -11.72
C LYS A 27 -5.16 8.58 -13.15
N ASP A 28 -4.25 9.53 -13.30
CA ASP A 28 -3.80 10.01 -14.60
C ASP A 28 -2.94 8.96 -15.32
N GLU A 29 -2.08 8.25 -14.59
CA GLU A 29 -1.27 7.15 -15.12
C GLU A 29 -2.17 5.98 -15.58
N LEU A 30 -3.16 5.59 -14.78
CA LEU A 30 -4.14 4.57 -15.15
C LEU A 30 -4.96 4.98 -16.38
N LYS A 31 -5.34 6.25 -16.48
CA LYS A 31 -6.05 6.78 -17.65
C LYS A 31 -5.17 6.71 -18.90
N ALA A 32 -3.90 7.09 -18.78
CA ALA A 32 -2.94 7.01 -19.87
C ALA A 32 -2.74 5.56 -20.34
N ILE A 33 -2.53 4.61 -19.42
CA ILE A 33 -2.41 3.17 -19.69
C ILE A 33 -3.65 2.67 -20.45
N LYS A 34 -4.86 2.96 -19.95
CA LYS A 34 -6.11 2.54 -20.58
C LYS A 34 -6.29 3.15 -21.97
N SER A 35 -5.91 4.41 -22.16
CA SER A 35 -5.97 5.06 -23.48
C SER A 35 -4.98 4.50 -24.51
N ALA A 36 -3.89 3.87 -24.05
CA ALA A 36 -2.89 3.25 -24.91
C ALA A 36 -3.26 1.84 -25.40
N VAL A 37 -4.27 1.19 -24.78
CA VAL A 37 -4.70 -0.18 -25.12
C VAL A 37 -5.10 -0.33 -26.59
N PRO A 38 -5.97 0.54 -27.18
CA PRO A 38 -6.38 0.37 -28.58
C PRO A 38 -5.21 0.49 -29.56
N ASN A 39 -4.32 1.45 -29.34
CA ASN A 39 -3.14 1.64 -30.18
C ASN A 39 -2.19 0.44 -30.08
N ARG A 40 -1.97 -0.08 -28.87
CA ARG A 40 -1.13 -1.28 -28.67
C ARG A 40 -1.72 -2.54 -29.30
N ILE A 41 -3.04 -2.68 -29.31
CA ILE A 41 -3.70 -3.79 -30.03
C ILE A 41 -3.46 -3.63 -31.53
N ALA A 42 -3.64 -2.42 -32.08
CA ALA A 42 -3.39 -2.16 -33.49
C ALA A 42 -1.94 -2.45 -33.90
N ASP A 43 -0.97 -2.01 -33.10
CA ASP A 43 0.45 -2.27 -33.32
C ASP A 43 0.78 -3.76 -33.26
N ALA A 44 0.27 -4.47 -32.24
CA ALA A 44 0.47 -5.91 -32.10
C ALA A 44 -0.19 -6.72 -33.24
N VAL A 45 -1.36 -6.31 -33.71
CA VAL A 45 -2.02 -6.93 -34.88
C VAL A 45 -1.19 -6.70 -36.15
N ALA A 46 -0.68 -5.49 -36.36
CA ALA A 46 0.18 -5.18 -37.50
C ALA A 46 1.45 -6.03 -37.49
N ASP A 47 2.10 -6.18 -36.34
CA ASP A 47 3.29 -7.01 -36.15
C ASP A 47 3.02 -8.49 -36.41
N LEU A 48 1.91 -9.03 -35.93
CA LEU A 48 1.53 -10.43 -36.13
C LEU A 48 1.12 -10.72 -37.58
N THR A 49 0.44 -9.78 -38.23
CA THR A 49 0.08 -9.88 -39.65
C THR A 49 1.33 -9.85 -40.54
N ALA A 50 2.31 -9.00 -40.21
CA ALA A 50 3.60 -8.95 -40.90
C ALA A 50 4.40 -10.27 -40.77
N ARG A 51 4.18 -11.02 -39.68
CA ARG A 51 4.76 -12.35 -39.46
C ARG A 51 4.00 -13.48 -40.16
N GLY A 52 2.96 -13.18 -40.92
CA GLY A 52 2.19 -14.15 -41.71
C GLY A 52 1.12 -14.91 -40.92
N VAL A 53 0.74 -14.44 -39.72
CA VAL A 53 -0.37 -15.01 -38.94
C VAL A 53 -1.70 -14.60 -39.59
N ALA A 54 -2.68 -15.52 -39.59
CA ALA A 54 -4.02 -15.23 -40.11
C ALA A 54 -4.67 -14.06 -39.34
N ALA A 55 -5.41 -13.19 -40.03
CA ALA A 55 -5.91 -11.94 -39.45
C ALA A 55 -6.79 -12.12 -38.19
N GLU A 56 -7.56 -13.20 -38.12
CA GLU A 56 -8.38 -13.53 -36.94
C GLU A 56 -7.52 -14.02 -35.76
N GLU A 57 -6.54 -14.90 -36.02
CA GLU A 57 -5.61 -15.38 -35.00
C GLU A 57 -4.68 -14.27 -34.48
N ALA A 58 -4.30 -13.33 -35.37
CA ALA A 58 -3.48 -12.18 -35.02
C ALA A 58 -4.20 -11.23 -34.04
N ARG A 59 -5.52 -11.04 -34.21
CA ARG A 59 -6.33 -10.23 -33.28
C ARG A 59 -6.44 -10.88 -31.91
N GLU A 60 -6.76 -12.16 -31.86
CA GLU A 60 -6.92 -12.87 -30.59
C GLU A 60 -5.59 -12.90 -29.81
N GLN A 61 -4.47 -13.14 -30.49
CA GLN A 61 -3.15 -13.10 -29.87
C GLN A 61 -2.76 -11.69 -29.40
N ALA A 62 -3.01 -10.66 -30.22
CA ALA A 62 -2.75 -9.27 -29.83
C ALA A 62 -3.55 -8.87 -28.59
N GLU A 63 -4.84 -9.23 -28.51
CA GLU A 63 -5.67 -8.96 -27.34
C GLU A 63 -5.14 -9.66 -26.09
N ARG A 64 -4.71 -10.92 -26.19
CA ARG A 64 -4.08 -11.63 -25.06
C ARG A 64 -2.80 -10.94 -24.60
N ILE A 65 -1.89 -10.60 -25.52
CA ILE A 65 -0.62 -9.91 -25.21
C ILE A 65 -0.88 -8.57 -24.52
N VAL A 66 -1.79 -7.77 -25.05
CA VAL A 66 -2.10 -6.46 -24.47
C VAL A 66 -2.82 -6.61 -23.13
N SER A 67 -3.66 -7.64 -22.95
CA SER A 67 -4.30 -7.93 -21.66
C SER A 67 -3.29 -8.33 -20.58
N GLU A 68 -2.26 -9.10 -20.94
CA GLU A 68 -1.17 -9.47 -20.03
C GLU A 68 -0.33 -8.25 -19.67
N TRP A 69 0.01 -7.42 -20.67
CA TRP A 69 0.70 -6.16 -20.42
C TRP A 69 -0.09 -5.25 -19.47
N LEU A 70 -1.40 -5.10 -19.69
CA LEU A 70 -2.25 -4.26 -18.83
C LEU A 70 -2.23 -4.74 -17.39
N LYS A 71 -2.35 -6.06 -17.16
CA LYS A 71 -2.24 -6.67 -15.82
C LYS A 71 -0.88 -6.36 -15.19
N VAL A 72 0.21 -6.47 -15.94
CA VAL A 72 1.55 -6.14 -15.43
C VAL A 72 1.62 -4.68 -14.98
N MET A 73 1.12 -3.73 -15.79
CA MET A 73 1.12 -2.31 -15.42
C MET A 73 0.28 -2.02 -14.17
N GLU A 74 -0.91 -2.62 -14.06
CA GLU A 74 -1.76 -2.46 -12.88
C GLU A 74 -1.09 -3.05 -11.62
N THR A 75 -0.42 -4.20 -11.74
CA THR A 75 0.31 -4.79 -10.61
C THR A 75 1.53 -3.96 -10.20
N ASP A 76 2.20 -3.29 -11.14
CA ASP A 76 3.34 -2.43 -10.85
C ASP A 76 2.90 -1.17 -10.08
N LEU A 77 1.82 -0.53 -10.52
CA LEU A 77 1.20 0.59 -9.81
C LEU A 77 0.73 0.19 -8.41
N ALA A 78 0.15 -0.99 -8.25
CA ALA A 78 -0.23 -1.51 -6.94
C ALA A 78 0.99 -1.67 -6.02
N LYS A 79 2.06 -2.33 -6.48
CA LYS A 79 3.30 -2.50 -5.70
C LYS A 79 3.94 -1.16 -5.34
N ARG A 80 3.93 -0.20 -6.27
CA ARG A 80 4.43 1.15 -6.05
C ARG A 80 3.61 1.86 -4.97
N TYR A 81 2.28 1.75 -5.00
CA TYR A 81 1.41 2.27 -3.95
C TYR A 81 1.73 1.67 -2.58
N GLU A 82 1.93 0.35 -2.51
CA GLU A 82 2.28 -0.31 -1.25
C GLU A 82 3.60 0.20 -0.69
N ARG A 83 4.61 0.35 -1.56
CA ARG A 83 5.92 0.84 -1.16
C ARG A 83 5.93 2.31 -0.78
N GLU A 84 5.20 3.17 -1.49
CA GLU A 84 5.31 4.63 -1.32
C GLU A 84 4.34 5.17 -0.27
N ILE A 85 3.12 4.62 -0.20
CA ILE A 85 2.02 5.23 0.58
C ILE A 85 1.61 4.36 1.75
N MET A 86 1.57 3.05 1.58
CA MET A 86 0.96 2.14 2.54
C MET A 86 2.03 1.36 3.31
N ASN A 87 2.87 2.14 3.97
CA ASN A 87 3.98 1.73 4.82
C ASN A 87 4.01 2.63 6.08
N PRO A 88 4.80 2.31 7.12
CA PRO A 88 4.80 3.08 8.36
C PRO A 88 5.76 4.29 8.34
N GLU A 89 6.55 4.49 7.29
CA GLU A 89 7.60 5.51 7.21
C GLU A 89 7.00 6.92 7.16
N GLU A 90 5.94 7.12 6.38
CA GLU A 90 5.26 8.42 6.31
C GLU A 90 4.62 8.78 7.66
N ALA A 91 3.97 7.81 8.31
CA ALA A 91 3.39 8.00 9.64
C ALA A 91 4.45 8.28 10.72
N LEU A 92 5.65 7.70 10.57
CA LEU A 92 6.81 8.00 11.43
C LEU A 92 7.31 9.44 11.17
N SER A 93 7.46 9.82 9.90
CA SER A 93 7.91 11.16 9.50
C SER A 93 6.98 12.27 10.02
N LEU A 94 5.66 12.02 10.01
CA LEU A 94 4.63 12.93 10.53
C LEU A 94 4.49 12.89 12.07
N GLY A 95 5.22 12.01 12.77
CA GLY A 95 5.15 11.86 14.23
C GLY A 95 3.89 11.16 14.75
N SER A 96 3.07 10.59 13.86
CA SER A 96 1.89 9.78 14.24
C SER A 96 2.31 8.39 14.77
N VAL A 97 3.44 7.88 14.30
CA VAL A 97 4.15 6.74 14.86
C VAL A 97 5.40 7.24 15.56
N SER A 98 5.65 6.80 16.79
CA SER A 98 6.81 7.22 17.58
C SER A 98 8.10 6.54 17.12
N GLN A 99 8.03 5.27 16.68
CA GLN A 99 9.17 4.50 16.18
C GLN A 99 8.74 3.23 15.43
N ILE A 100 9.59 2.78 14.51
CA ILE A 100 9.50 1.45 13.88
C ILE A 100 10.40 0.49 14.66
N VAL A 101 9.85 -0.65 15.08
CA VAL A 101 10.53 -1.61 15.96
C VAL A 101 10.49 -3.01 15.35
N MET A 102 11.61 -3.73 15.38
CA MET A 102 11.65 -5.13 14.92
C MET A 102 10.78 -6.02 15.82
N PRO A 103 10.09 -7.04 15.27
CA PRO A 103 9.20 -7.90 16.06
C PRO A 103 9.89 -8.57 17.26
N THR A 104 11.18 -8.88 17.15
CA THR A 104 12.00 -9.47 18.23
C THR A 104 12.19 -8.53 19.41
N ASP A 105 12.23 -7.22 19.17
CA ASP A 105 12.52 -6.20 20.17
C ASP A 105 11.26 -5.59 20.79
N LEU A 106 10.09 -5.83 20.18
CA LEU A 106 8.81 -5.24 20.58
C LEU A 106 8.52 -5.39 22.08
N ARG A 107 8.70 -6.59 22.63
CA ARG A 107 8.46 -6.88 24.05
C ARG A 107 9.33 -6.00 24.97
N SER A 108 10.60 -5.84 24.61
CA SER A 108 11.57 -5.05 25.37
C SER A 108 11.20 -3.56 25.33
N VAL A 109 10.81 -3.05 24.16
CA VAL A 109 10.36 -1.66 24.00
C VAL A 109 9.13 -1.38 24.85
N ILE A 110 8.11 -2.24 24.79
CA ILE A 110 6.88 -2.08 25.58
C ILE A 110 7.20 -2.12 27.08
N ALA A 111 8.00 -3.09 27.54
CA ALA A 111 8.36 -3.21 28.95
C ALA A 111 9.10 -1.97 29.47
N LYS A 112 10.04 -1.43 28.68
CA LYS A 112 10.77 -0.20 29.04
C LYS A 112 9.84 1.00 29.14
N HIS A 113 8.90 1.14 28.21
CA HIS A 113 7.94 2.24 28.23
C HIS A 113 6.95 2.12 29.40
N LEU A 114 6.44 0.92 29.67
CA LEU A 114 5.60 0.67 30.85
C LEU A 114 6.33 1.04 32.15
N MET A 115 7.59 0.61 32.30
CA MET A 115 8.40 0.96 33.46
C MET A 115 8.65 2.47 33.57
N PHE A 116 8.76 3.18 32.44
CA PHE A 116 8.82 4.64 32.45
C PHE A 116 7.51 5.24 32.98
N CYS A 117 6.35 4.81 32.49
CA CYS A 117 5.06 5.30 32.96
C CYS A 117 4.85 5.03 34.45
N LEU A 118 5.18 3.82 34.93
CA LEU A 118 5.04 3.45 36.34
C LEU A 118 5.92 4.29 37.27
N ARG A 119 7.14 4.67 36.83
CA ARG A 119 8.03 5.51 37.64
C ARG A 119 7.54 6.96 37.80
N HIS A 120 6.73 7.45 36.86
CA HIS A 120 6.18 8.81 36.88
C HIS A 120 4.71 8.83 37.30
N TYR A 121 4.11 7.66 37.56
CA TYR A 121 2.74 7.55 37.99
C TYR A 121 2.59 8.00 39.46
N THR A 122 1.68 8.93 39.71
CA THR A 122 1.29 9.33 41.07
C THR A 122 -0.01 8.60 41.41
N PRO A 123 -0.04 7.73 42.44
CA PRO A 123 -1.25 7.03 42.81
C PRO A 123 -2.33 7.99 43.29
N GLU A 124 -3.53 7.88 42.72
CA GLU A 124 -4.71 8.64 43.13
C GLU A 124 -5.98 7.78 42.95
N PRO A 125 -7.07 8.09 43.68
CA PRO A 125 -8.35 7.43 43.45
C PRO A 125 -8.79 7.55 41.99
N LEU A 126 -9.36 6.47 41.45
CA LEU A 126 -9.77 6.42 40.05
C LEU A 126 -10.85 7.49 39.78
N ALA A 127 -10.46 8.59 39.14
CA ALA A 127 -11.32 9.78 38.96
C ALA A 127 -12.03 9.83 37.60
N GLY A 128 -11.79 8.86 36.72
CA GLY A 128 -12.31 8.82 35.34
C GLY A 128 -13.31 7.70 35.09
N VAL A 129 -14.20 7.91 34.12
CA VAL A 129 -15.08 6.85 33.59
C VAL A 129 -14.21 5.76 32.96
N GLN A 130 -14.20 4.56 33.56
CA GLN A 130 -13.54 3.40 32.98
C GLN A 130 -14.28 3.02 31.69
N ARG A 131 -13.64 3.29 30.55
CA ARG A 131 -14.17 2.87 29.25
C ARG A 131 -13.76 1.43 29.02
N GLU A 132 -14.64 0.50 29.37
CA GLU A 132 -14.51 -0.87 28.90
C GLU A 132 -14.84 -0.89 27.40
N PHE A 133 -13.91 -1.35 26.57
CA PHE A 133 -14.19 -1.61 25.16
C PHE A 133 -14.90 -2.97 25.10
N HIS A 134 -16.16 -2.98 24.67
CA HIS A 134 -17.00 -4.18 24.50
C HIS A 134 -16.79 -4.74 23.10
#